data_AF-A0A1S2L590-F1
#
_entry.id   AF-A0A1S2L590-F1
#
_cell.length_a   1.000
_cell.length_b   1.000
_cell.length_c   1.000
_cell.angle_alpha   90.00
_cell.angle_beta   90.00
_cell.angle_gamma   90.00
#
_symmetry.space_group_name_H-M   'P 1'
#
loop_
_entity.id
_entity.type
_entity.pdbx_description
1 polymer ?
#
loop_
_entity_poly.entity_id
_entity_poly.type
_entity_poly.pdbx_seq_one_letter_code
_entity_poly.pdbx_strand_id
1 'polypeptide(L)'
;MKKYILYIPWVVLFILLVSNIIFQSDRLVNNLILYGSWLYLLISFYYRNSDRFYLFVKRLQMKRKNYDVKWNMQLVYEGDFSEETFELIYDHAKKIYKNTKMVDLSEYKRLFTIGTLKPEVLIEDNKLTFSFYDQQMSYNRAYKIIDKEVGKLFEDLKSVVGGENAEYYIKIVFEDVNPFTGLFLQNVQNENIINYDVRLSFDNNKISINKNYIEFYSLTLSEINEQAKDYLSLSYNPIKNLKEQGSSNY
;
A
#
# COMPACT_ATOMS: atom_id res chain seq x y z
N MET A 1 -10.44 -9.53 -25.29
CA MET A 1 -9.56 -10.59 -25.85
C MET A 1 -9.35 -11.67 -24.79
N LYS A 2 -9.45 -12.95 -25.16
CA LYS A 2 -9.40 -14.04 -24.18
C LYS A 2 -7.96 -14.19 -23.64
N LYS A 3 -7.82 -14.31 -22.31
CA LYS A 3 -6.53 -14.27 -21.58
C LYS A 3 -5.47 -15.26 -22.09
N TYR A 4 -5.90 -16.35 -22.73
CA TYR A 4 -4.99 -17.38 -23.27
C TYR A 4 -4.10 -16.89 -24.43
N ILE A 5 -4.52 -15.86 -25.19
CA ILE A 5 -3.74 -15.35 -26.34
C ILE A 5 -2.40 -14.77 -25.91
N LEU A 6 -2.35 -14.19 -24.70
CA LEU A 6 -1.12 -13.64 -24.13
C LEU A 6 -0.05 -14.73 -23.93
N TYR A 7 -0.43 -15.97 -23.60
CA TYR A 7 0.53 -17.03 -23.24
C TYR A 7 1.12 -17.77 -24.45
N ILE A 8 0.53 -17.65 -25.64
CA ILE A 8 0.98 -18.34 -26.86
C ILE A 8 2.46 -18.03 -27.20
N PRO A 9 2.93 -16.77 -27.16
CA PRO A 9 4.33 -16.45 -27.45
C PRO A 9 5.32 -17.07 -26.47
N TRP A 10 4.93 -17.27 -25.20
CA TRP A 10 5.79 -17.94 -24.21
C TRP A 10 5.93 -19.43 -24.50
N VAL A 11 4.84 -20.09 -24.90
CA VAL A 11 4.87 -21.52 -25.29
C VAL A 11 5.73 -21.71 -26.54
N VAL A 12 5.60 -20.83 -27.53
CA VAL A 12 6.43 -20.85 -28.74
C VAL A 12 7.91 -20.64 -28.41
N LEU A 13 8.23 -19.62 -27.58
CA LEU A 13 9.61 -19.37 -27.14
C LEU A 13 10.19 -20.59 -26.41
N PHE A 14 9.41 -21.22 -25.52
CA PHE A 14 9.83 -22.39 -24.76
C PHE A 14 10.11 -23.60 -25.66
N ILE A 15 9.22 -23.90 -26.60
CA ILE A 15 9.40 -25.00 -27.57
C ILE A 15 10.67 -24.77 -28.40
N LEU A 16 10.88 -23.52 -28.87
CA LEU A 16 12.07 -23.18 -29.65
C LEU A 16 13.36 -23.35 -28.82
N LEU A 17 13.34 -22.95 -27.54
CA LEU A 17 14.50 -23.04 -26.64
C LEU A 17 14.85 -24.50 -26.33
N VAL A 18 13.84 -25.33 -26.02
CA VAL A 18 14.02 -26.78 -25.76
C VAL A 18 14.49 -27.51 -27.01
N SER A 19 13.87 -27.23 -28.17
CA SER A 19 14.30 -27.81 -29.46
C SER A 19 15.76 -27.46 -29.77
N ASN A 20 16.18 -26.23 -29.51
CA ASN A 20 17.56 -25.82 -29.77
C ASN A 20 18.59 -26.55 -28.89
N ILE A 21 18.27 -26.72 -27.60
CA ILE A 21 19.13 -27.45 -26.65
C ILE A 21 19.32 -28.91 -27.09
N ILE A 22 18.25 -29.54 -27.61
CA ILE A 22 18.28 -30.95 -28.00
C ILE A 22 18.98 -31.16 -29.36
N PHE A 23 18.75 -30.27 -30.33
CA PHE A 23 19.14 -30.52 -31.73
C PHE A 23 20.35 -29.72 -32.22
N GLN A 24 20.77 -28.63 -31.55
CA GLN A 24 21.80 -27.72 -32.05
C GLN A 24 22.73 -27.17 -30.95
N SER A 25 23.36 -28.05 -30.17
CA SER A 25 24.27 -27.68 -29.07
C SER A 25 25.43 -26.78 -29.50
N ASP A 26 25.94 -26.95 -30.72
CA ASP A 26 27.18 -26.28 -31.17
C ASP A 26 26.94 -24.80 -31.53
N ARG A 27 25.68 -24.37 -31.64
CA ARG A 27 25.28 -22.98 -31.95
C ARG A 27 24.60 -22.27 -30.79
N LEU A 28 24.68 -22.83 -29.58
CA LEU A 28 23.99 -22.33 -28.40
C LEU A 28 24.27 -20.85 -28.13
N VAL A 29 25.49 -20.36 -28.31
CA VAL A 29 25.83 -18.95 -28.04
C VAL A 29 25.10 -17.98 -28.98
N ASN A 30 25.07 -18.26 -30.29
CA ASN A 30 24.37 -17.42 -31.27
C ASN A 30 22.84 -17.51 -31.08
N ASN A 31 22.35 -18.70 -30.76
CA ASN A 31 20.93 -18.93 -30.52
C ASN A 31 20.48 -18.27 -29.20
N LEU A 32 21.34 -18.21 -28.18
CA LEU A 32 21.08 -17.51 -26.92
C LEU A 32 20.87 -16.01 -27.11
N ILE A 33 21.61 -15.36 -28.02
CA ILE A 33 21.41 -13.92 -28.32
C ILE A 33 20.04 -13.71 -28.95
N LEU A 34 19.65 -14.57 -29.90
CA LEU A 34 18.36 -14.49 -30.57
C LEU A 34 17.20 -14.74 -29.59
N TYR A 35 17.27 -15.81 -28.79
CA TYR A 35 16.26 -16.09 -27.76
C TYR A 35 16.22 -15.04 -26.66
N GLY A 36 17.37 -14.50 -26.25
CA GLY A 36 17.46 -13.40 -25.30
C GLY A 36 16.77 -12.14 -25.82
N SER A 37 16.90 -11.83 -27.11
CA SER A 37 16.23 -10.70 -27.75
C SER A 37 14.70 -10.88 -27.78
N TRP A 38 14.24 -12.08 -28.14
CA TRP A 38 12.80 -12.41 -28.10
C TRP A 38 12.24 -12.39 -26.67
N LEU A 39 13.00 -12.90 -25.70
CA LEU A 39 12.63 -12.85 -24.29
C LEU A 39 12.52 -11.40 -23.81
N TYR A 40 13.49 -10.55 -24.15
CA TYR A 40 13.46 -9.13 -23.82
C TYR A 40 12.24 -8.42 -24.43
N LEU A 41 11.91 -8.72 -25.70
CA LEU A 41 10.72 -8.19 -26.37
C LEU A 41 9.43 -8.63 -25.67
N LEU A 42 9.32 -9.91 -25.30
CA LEU A 42 8.15 -10.43 -24.59
C LEU A 42 8.00 -9.80 -23.21
N ILE A 43 9.08 -9.71 -22.43
CA ILE A 43 9.07 -9.06 -21.12
C ILE A 43 8.67 -7.59 -21.27
N SER A 44 9.24 -6.88 -22.24
CA SER A 44 8.92 -5.47 -22.51
C SER A 44 7.47 -5.28 -22.93
N PHE A 45 6.94 -6.18 -23.78
CA PHE A 45 5.55 -6.17 -24.20
C PHE A 45 4.61 -6.36 -23.00
N TYR A 46 4.87 -7.37 -22.16
CA TYR A 46 4.08 -7.62 -20.97
C TYR A 46 4.15 -6.49 -19.94
N TYR A 47 5.34 -5.89 -19.78
CA TYR A 47 5.54 -4.75 -18.89
C TYR A 47 4.71 -3.54 -19.30
N ARG A 48 4.55 -3.30 -20.61
CA ARG A 48 3.76 -2.18 -21.15
C ARG A 48 2.27 -2.45 -21.25
N ASN A 49 1.85 -3.71 -21.39
CA ASN A 49 0.46 -4.06 -21.71
C ASN A 49 -0.29 -4.78 -20.58
N SER A 50 0.38 -5.08 -19.46
CA SER A 50 -0.23 -5.78 -18.33
C SER A 50 0.04 -5.06 -17.01
N ASP A 51 -0.97 -4.40 -16.48
CA ASP A 51 -0.92 -3.72 -15.17
C ASP A 51 -0.45 -4.65 -14.06
N ARG A 52 -0.91 -5.91 -14.08
CA ARG A 52 -0.51 -6.93 -13.10
C ARG A 52 0.97 -7.24 -13.17
N PHE A 53 1.51 -7.39 -14.38
CA PHE A 53 2.93 -7.68 -14.57
C PHE A 53 3.79 -6.45 -14.25
N TYR A 54 3.36 -5.26 -14.64
CA TYR A 54 3.98 -4.00 -14.26
C TYR A 54 4.09 -3.86 -12.73
N LEU A 55 2.98 -4.03 -12.00
CA LEU A 55 2.95 -3.98 -10.54
C LEU A 55 3.83 -5.06 -9.90
N PHE A 56 3.82 -6.27 -10.45
CA PHE A 56 4.70 -7.35 -9.98
C PHE A 56 6.19 -6.97 -10.10
N VAL A 57 6.61 -6.41 -11.24
CA VAL A 57 7.99 -5.96 -11.44
C VAL A 57 8.31 -4.80 -10.49
N LYS A 58 7.41 -3.82 -10.32
CA LYS A 58 7.59 -2.72 -9.37
C LYS A 58 7.70 -3.21 -7.92
N ARG A 59 6.89 -4.18 -7.52
CA ARG A 59 6.96 -4.85 -6.21
C ARG A 59 8.32 -5.48 -5.98
N LEU A 60 8.83 -6.20 -6.97
CA LEU A 60 10.15 -6.82 -6.87
C LEU A 60 11.25 -5.75 -6.76
N GLN A 61 11.15 -4.67 -7.54
CA GLN A 61 12.09 -3.54 -7.47
C GLN A 61 12.05 -2.87 -6.09
N MET A 62 10.88 -2.58 -5.54
CA MET A 62 10.74 -1.94 -4.23
C MET A 62 11.23 -2.84 -3.10
N LYS A 63 10.92 -4.15 -3.14
CA LYS A 63 11.44 -5.11 -2.15
C LYS A 63 12.96 -5.24 -2.20
N ARG A 64 13.54 -5.29 -3.42
CA ARG A 64 14.99 -5.45 -3.61
C ARG A 64 15.76 -4.19 -3.26
N LYS A 65 15.27 -3.02 -3.66
CA LYS A 65 15.92 -1.73 -3.36
C LYS A 65 15.64 -1.26 -1.94
N ASN A 66 14.55 -1.75 -1.33
CA ASN A 66 14.13 -1.45 0.04
C ASN A 66 14.10 0.05 0.34
N TYR A 67 13.47 0.81 -0.56
CA TYR A 67 13.33 2.25 -0.45
C TYR A 67 12.73 2.68 0.88
N ASP A 68 13.13 3.86 1.36
CA ASP A 68 12.50 4.47 2.51
C ASP A 68 11.14 5.06 2.13
N VAL A 69 10.19 4.89 3.04
CA VAL A 69 8.82 5.38 2.91
C VAL A 69 8.50 6.15 4.17
N LYS A 70 7.86 7.30 4.00
CA LYS A 70 7.26 8.06 5.09
C LYS A 70 5.78 7.75 5.11
N TRP A 71 5.23 7.43 6.27
CA TRP A 71 3.79 7.26 6.38
C TRP A 71 3.25 8.00 7.58
N ASN A 72 2.06 8.52 7.39
CA ASN A 72 1.22 9.13 8.39
C ASN A 72 -0.05 8.31 8.50
N MET A 73 -0.53 8.13 9.71
CA MET A 73 -1.80 7.47 9.95
C MET A 73 -2.56 8.25 11.00
N GLN A 74 -3.86 8.38 10.79
CA GLN A 74 -4.76 9.00 11.73
C GLN A 74 -5.99 8.12 11.88
N LEU A 75 -6.41 7.93 13.13
CA LEU A 75 -7.61 7.21 13.49
C LEU A 75 -8.44 8.12 14.38
N VAL A 76 -9.69 8.34 14.00
CA VAL A 76 -10.60 9.24 14.69
C VAL A 76 -11.79 8.42 15.19
N TYR A 77 -12.04 8.46 16.48
CA TYR A 77 -13.28 7.96 17.06
C TYR A 77 -14.19 9.13 17.41
N GLU A 78 -15.49 8.96 17.21
CA GLU A 78 -16.51 9.90 17.69
C GLU A 78 -17.18 9.34 18.95
N GLY A 79 -17.36 10.19 19.95
CA GLY A 79 -17.94 9.83 21.24
C GLY A 79 -17.65 10.83 22.36
N ASP A 80 -18.21 10.58 23.52
CA ASP A 80 -18.01 11.43 24.70
C ASP A 80 -16.70 11.05 25.40
N PHE A 81 -15.60 11.67 24.96
CA PHE A 81 -14.27 11.45 25.52
C PHE A 81 -13.88 12.53 26.53
N SER A 82 -13.23 12.10 27.60
CA SER A 82 -12.72 12.95 28.68
C SER A 82 -11.26 12.64 28.97
N GLU A 83 -10.61 13.44 29.83
CA GLU A 83 -9.23 13.18 30.26
C GLU A 83 -9.05 11.77 30.85
N GLU A 84 -10.07 11.22 31.52
CA GLU A 84 -10.06 9.84 32.04
C GLU A 84 -9.89 8.79 30.94
N THR A 85 -10.25 9.12 29.70
CA THR A 85 -10.05 8.25 28.53
C THR A 85 -8.57 7.96 28.30
N PHE A 86 -7.68 8.92 28.57
CA PHE A 86 -6.24 8.69 28.43
C PHE A 86 -5.73 7.63 29.41
N GLU A 87 -6.19 7.68 30.66
CA GLU A 87 -5.80 6.70 31.69
C GLU A 87 -6.34 5.30 31.36
N LEU A 88 -7.59 5.21 30.87
CA LEU A 88 -8.17 3.95 30.41
C LEU A 88 -7.34 3.32 29.28
N ILE A 89 -6.94 4.12 28.29
CA ILE A 89 -6.07 3.69 27.20
C ILE A 89 -4.70 3.23 27.75
N TYR A 90 -4.10 4.03 28.64
CA TYR A 90 -2.79 3.73 29.22
C TYR A 90 -2.79 2.41 30.00
N ASP A 91 -3.75 2.24 30.90
CA ASP A 91 -3.88 1.04 31.74
C ASP A 91 -4.15 -0.21 30.92
N HIS A 92 -4.97 -0.10 29.87
CA HIS A 92 -5.19 -1.21 28.97
C HIS A 92 -3.93 -1.55 28.17
N ALA A 93 -3.29 -0.55 27.57
CA ALA A 93 -2.07 -0.74 26.79
C ALA A 93 -0.92 -1.33 27.63
N LYS A 94 -0.81 -0.95 28.91
CA LYS A 94 0.21 -1.46 29.83
C LYS A 94 0.03 -2.95 30.16
N LYS A 95 -1.20 -3.47 30.11
CA LYS A 95 -1.49 -4.91 30.34
C LYS A 95 -1.05 -5.77 29.16
N ILE A 96 -1.13 -5.25 27.94
CA ILE A 96 -0.92 -6.02 26.71
C ILE A 96 0.51 -5.84 26.17
N TYR A 97 1.02 -4.61 26.19
CA TYR A 97 2.25 -4.23 25.52
C TYR A 97 3.40 -4.05 26.51
N LYS A 98 4.58 -4.53 26.11
CA LYS A 98 5.84 -4.22 26.80
C LYS A 98 6.23 -2.77 26.46
N ASN A 99 6.75 -2.03 27.44
CA ASN A 99 7.18 -0.63 27.29
C ASN A 99 6.06 0.36 26.96
N THR A 100 5.01 0.38 27.78
CA THR A 100 3.96 1.41 27.69
C THR A 100 4.33 2.65 28.49
N LYS A 101 4.35 3.82 27.85
CA LYS A 101 4.58 5.12 28.48
C LYS A 101 3.55 6.13 27.99
N MET A 102 3.21 7.08 28.83
CA MET A 102 2.40 8.24 28.48
C MET A 102 3.16 9.50 28.91
N VAL A 103 3.17 10.51 28.05
CA VAL A 103 3.77 11.82 28.31
C VAL A 103 2.75 12.89 28.01
N ASP A 104 2.54 13.79 28.96
CA ASP A 104 1.59 14.88 28.82
C ASP A 104 2.19 15.99 27.94
N LEU A 105 1.46 16.37 26.89
CA LEU A 105 1.85 17.47 26.00
C LEU A 105 0.99 18.72 26.24
N SER A 106 -0.31 18.53 26.43
CA SER A 106 -1.27 19.55 26.87
C SER A 106 -2.48 18.88 27.51
N GLU A 107 -3.41 19.65 28.09
CA GLU A 107 -4.65 19.15 28.71
C GLU A 107 -5.40 18.13 27.84
N TYR A 108 -5.50 18.40 26.54
CA TYR A 108 -6.22 17.59 25.57
C TYR A 108 -5.35 16.65 24.74
N LYS A 109 -4.03 16.60 25.00
CA LYS A 109 -3.07 15.95 24.11
C LYS A 109 -1.99 15.19 24.86
N ARG A 110 -1.81 13.92 24.51
CA ARG A 110 -0.86 13.00 25.15
C ARG A 110 -0.02 12.26 24.11
N LEU A 111 1.27 12.09 24.37
CA LEU A 111 2.14 11.23 23.57
C LEU A 111 2.25 9.87 24.23
N PHE A 112 1.79 8.83 23.54
CA PHE A 112 1.90 7.46 23.99
C PHE A 112 3.13 6.79 23.37
N THR A 113 3.73 5.88 24.11
CA THR A 113 4.62 4.84 23.58
C THR A 113 3.95 3.51 23.88
N ILE A 114 3.61 2.74 22.85
CA ILE A 114 2.94 1.43 22.99
C ILE A 114 3.78 0.42 22.18
N GLY A 115 4.62 -0.35 22.87
CA GLY A 115 5.58 -1.24 22.22
C GLY A 115 6.61 -0.47 21.39
N THR A 116 6.55 -0.65 20.08
CA THR A 116 7.40 0.00 19.06
C THR A 116 6.79 1.29 18.51
N LEU A 117 5.51 1.52 18.80
CA LEU A 117 4.70 2.59 18.22
C LEU A 117 4.64 3.79 19.16
N LYS A 118 4.55 4.99 18.57
CA LYS A 118 4.47 6.24 19.31
C LYS A 118 3.31 7.13 18.81
N PRO A 119 2.06 6.74 19.05
CA PRO A 119 0.93 7.57 18.65
C PRO A 119 0.82 8.80 19.55
N GLU A 120 0.50 9.92 18.92
CA GLU A 120 0.00 11.12 19.57
C GLU A 120 -1.53 11.02 19.65
N VAL A 121 -2.08 11.22 20.84
CA VAL A 121 -3.52 11.08 21.09
C VAL A 121 -4.08 12.43 21.51
N LEU A 122 -5.11 12.88 20.81
CA LEU A 122 -5.78 14.17 20.98
C LEU A 122 -7.27 13.95 21.25
N ILE A 123 -7.83 14.67 22.22
CA ILE A 123 -9.27 14.74 22.47
C ILE A 123 -9.74 16.15 22.12
N GLU A 124 -10.57 16.30 21.09
CA GLU A 124 -11.10 17.61 20.67
C GLU A 124 -12.51 17.42 20.11
N ASP A 125 -13.46 18.29 20.48
CA ASP A 125 -14.82 18.31 19.93
C ASP A 125 -15.54 16.94 19.89
N ASN A 126 -15.52 16.19 21.00
CA ASN A 126 -16.08 14.83 21.11
C ASN A 126 -15.44 13.83 20.13
N LYS A 127 -14.16 14.06 19.78
CA LYS A 127 -13.37 13.16 18.95
C LYS A 127 -12.09 12.77 19.66
N LEU A 128 -11.76 11.48 19.59
CA LEU A 128 -10.49 10.94 20.03
C LEU A 128 -9.66 10.58 18.79
N THR A 129 -8.55 11.29 18.60
CA THR A 129 -7.69 11.14 17.43
C THR A 129 -6.35 10.52 17.82
N PHE A 130 -6.03 9.35 17.26
CA PHE A 130 -4.70 8.74 17.30
C PHE A 130 -3.94 9.09 16.02
N SER A 131 -2.80 9.76 16.16
CA SER A 131 -1.97 10.19 15.04
C SER A 131 -0.56 9.61 15.12
N PHE A 132 -0.12 9.02 14.02
CA PHE A 132 1.25 8.58 13.78
C PHE A 132 1.83 9.51 12.74
N TYR A 133 2.73 10.41 13.16
CA TYR A 133 3.34 11.39 12.28
C TYR A 133 4.77 10.99 11.89
N ASP A 134 5.10 11.26 10.64
CA ASP A 134 6.43 11.21 10.02
C ASP A 134 7.21 9.93 10.32
N GLN A 135 6.52 8.79 10.23
CA GLN A 135 7.13 7.50 10.44
C GLN A 135 7.99 7.13 9.22
N GLN A 136 9.25 7.55 9.21
CA GLN A 136 10.22 7.24 8.18
C GLN A 136 10.87 5.87 8.46
N MET A 137 10.71 4.94 7.52
CA MET A 137 11.34 3.63 7.61
C MET A 137 11.40 2.94 6.25
N SER A 138 12.24 1.91 6.15
CA SER A 138 12.28 1.09 4.96
C SER A 138 10.92 0.45 4.65
N TYR A 139 10.59 0.35 3.36
CA TYR A 139 9.35 -0.22 2.84
C TYR A 139 8.96 -1.57 3.48
N ASN A 140 9.92 -2.49 3.63
CA ASN A 140 9.64 -3.81 4.22
C ASN A 140 9.21 -3.71 5.69
N ARG A 141 9.76 -2.74 6.43
CA ARG A 141 9.40 -2.48 7.83
C ARG A 141 8.04 -1.78 7.93
N ALA A 142 7.77 -0.78 7.08
CA ALA A 142 6.47 -0.11 7.02
C ALA A 142 5.34 -1.12 6.75
N TYR A 143 5.54 -1.99 5.76
CA TYR A 143 4.60 -3.07 5.45
C TYR A 143 4.32 -3.97 6.66
N LYS A 144 5.38 -4.41 7.37
CA LYS A 144 5.23 -5.27 8.55
C LYS A 144 4.52 -4.57 9.70
N ILE A 145 4.83 -3.31 9.96
CA ILE A 145 4.23 -2.53 11.06
C ILE A 145 2.74 -2.30 10.78
N ILE A 146 2.39 -1.86 9.58
CA ILE A 146 0.98 -1.59 9.22
C ILE A 146 0.16 -2.90 9.23
N ASP A 147 0.66 -3.98 8.61
CA ASP A 147 -0.05 -5.27 8.50
C ASP A 147 -0.19 -6.01 9.85
N LYS A 148 0.76 -5.84 10.79
CA LYS A 148 0.82 -6.69 12.00
C LYS A 148 0.69 -5.95 13.32
N GLU A 149 1.18 -4.72 13.42
CA GLU A 149 1.28 -4.00 14.69
C GLU A 149 0.15 -2.98 14.81
N VAL A 150 -0.09 -2.19 13.77
CA VAL A 150 -1.09 -1.11 13.82
C VAL A 150 -2.52 -1.64 13.82
N GLY A 151 -2.84 -2.61 12.94
CA GLY A 151 -4.16 -3.22 12.92
C GLY A 151 -4.53 -3.84 14.27
N LYS A 152 -3.60 -4.60 14.86
CA LYS A 152 -3.80 -5.20 16.19
C LYS A 152 -3.99 -4.15 17.28
N LEU A 153 -3.16 -3.10 17.28
CA LEU A 153 -3.28 -2.01 18.25
C LEU A 153 -4.67 -1.38 18.20
N PHE A 154 -5.21 -1.13 17.02
CA PHE A 154 -6.52 -0.53 16.86
C PHE A 154 -7.68 -1.46 17.25
N GLU A 155 -7.56 -2.75 16.98
CA GLU A 155 -8.53 -3.74 17.48
C GLU A 155 -8.56 -3.77 19.02
N ASP A 156 -7.39 -3.79 19.65
CA ASP A 156 -7.26 -3.78 21.10
C ASP A 156 -7.85 -2.47 21.69
N LEU A 157 -7.50 -1.31 21.11
CA LEU A 157 -7.98 -0.01 21.57
C LEU A 157 -9.48 0.20 21.36
N LYS A 158 -10.06 -0.33 20.28
CA LYS A 158 -11.50 -0.23 20.03
C LYS A 158 -12.33 -0.79 21.18
N SER A 159 -11.83 -1.86 21.83
CA SER A 159 -12.50 -2.47 22.99
C SER A 159 -12.58 -1.57 24.23
N VAL A 160 -11.68 -0.58 24.34
CA VAL A 160 -11.56 0.33 25.47
C VAL A 160 -12.28 1.65 25.21
N VAL A 161 -12.09 2.18 24.00
CA VAL A 161 -12.56 3.51 23.61
C VAL A 161 -14.08 3.50 23.41
N GLY A 162 -14.67 2.39 22.97
CA GLY A 162 -16.13 2.24 22.89
C GLY A 162 -16.85 3.20 21.93
N GLY A 163 -16.11 3.95 21.08
CA GLY A 163 -16.69 4.93 20.15
C GLY A 163 -17.68 4.30 19.16
N GLU A 164 -18.75 5.03 18.88
CA GLU A 164 -19.86 4.56 18.01
C GLU A 164 -19.43 4.50 16.55
N ASN A 165 -18.63 5.48 16.11
CA ASN A 165 -18.11 5.60 14.75
C ASN A 165 -16.59 5.77 14.79
N ALA A 166 -15.89 5.08 13.87
CA ALA A 166 -14.46 5.20 13.71
C ALA A 166 -14.13 5.53 12.25
N GLU A 167 -13.35 6.57 12.05
CA GLU A 167 -12.79 6.95 10.76
C GLU A 167 -11.29 6.66 10.75
N TYR A 168 -10.84 6.04 9.68
CA TYR A 168 -9.46 5.66 9.51
C TYR A 168 -8.89 6.42 8.31
N TYR A 169 -7.70 6.98 8.48
CA TYR A 169 -6.98 7.75 7.48
C TYR A 169 -5.53 7.26 7.42
N ILE A 170 -5.06 6.88 6.23
CA ILE A 170 -3.67 6.46 6.03
C ILE A 170 -3.11 7.23 4.85
N LYS A 171 -2.00 7.94 5.07
CA LYS A 171 -1.26 8.65 4.02
C LYS A 171 0.16 8.13 3.94
N ILE A 172 0.51 7.60 2.78
CA ILE A 172 1.83 7.02 2.51
C ILE A 172 2.52 7.92 1.51
N VAL A 173 3.64 8.51 1.92
CA VAL A 173 4.48 9.42 1.14
C VAL A 173 5.73 8.67 0.68
N PHE A 174 5.96 8.66 -0.63
CA PHE A 174 7.12 8.07 -1.27
C PHE A 174 8.15 9.17 -1.53
N GLU A 175 9.41 8.97 -1.12
CA GLU A 175 10.45 9.99 -1.31
C GLU A 175 10.94 10.09 -2.76
N ASP A 176 10.95 8.99 -3.50
CA ASP A 176 11.36 8.95 -4.92
C ASP A 176 10.15 9.05 -5.87
N VAL A 177 9.54 7.91 -6.18
CA VAL A 177 8.49 7.80 -7.21
C VAL A 177 7.42 6.87 -6.70
N ASN A 178 6.17 7.35 -6.68
CA ASN A 178 5.03 6.51 -6.40
C ASN A 178 4.93 5.39 -7.47
N PRO A 179 4.99 4.10 -7.09
CA PRO A 179 4.94 2.98 -8.03
C PRO A 179 3.64 2.94 -8.86
N PHE A 180 2.56 3.54 -8.35
CA PHE A 180 1.26 3.65 -9.03
C PHE A 180 1.20 4.74 -10.09
N THR A 181 2.14 5.71 -10.10
CA THR A 181 2.20 6.74 -11.15
C THR A 181 2.20 6.10 -12.53
N GLY A 182 3.07 5.11 -12.76
CA GLY A 182 3.15 4.38 -14.01
C GLY A 182 2.05 3.34 -14.23
N LEU A 183 0.94 3.36 -13.48
CA LEU A 183 -0.30 2.69 -13.88
C LEU A 183 -1.27 3.67 -14.53
N PHE A 184 -1.41 4.86 -13.95
CA PHE A 184 -2.34 5.88 -14.43
C PHE A 184 -1.76 6.71 -15.58
N LEU A 185 -0.43 6.76 -15.70
CA LEU A 185 0.28 7.65 -16.60
C LEU A 185 1.25 6.91 -17.54
N GLN A 186 1.03 5.61 -17.83
CA GLN A 186 1.92 4.78 -18.65
C GLN A 186 2.36 5.39 -20.00
N ASN A 187 1.53 6.28 -20.56
CA ASN A 187 1.77 6.92 -21.85
C ASN A 187 2.30 8.37 -21.74
N VAL A 188 2.55 8.87 -20.53
CA VAL A 188 3.03 10.22 -20.29
C VAL A 188 4.43 10.13 -19.67
N GLN A 189 5.41 10.79 -20.27
CA GLN A 189 6.77 10.84 -19.71
C GLN A 189 6.71 11.49 -18.32
N ASN A 190 7.04 10.72 -17.27
CA ASN A 190 6.97 11.13 -15.86
C ASN A 190 7.67 12.47 -15.56
N GLU A 191 8.70 12.80 -16.33
CA GLU A 191 9.52 14.01 -16.20
C GLU A 191 8.73 15.30 -16.49
N ASN A 192 7.68 15.23 -17.31
CA ASN A 192 6.86 16.39 -17.70
C ASN A 192 5.59 16.55 -16.85
N ILE A 193 5.35 15.67 -15.87
CA ILE A 193 4.15 15.71 -15.03
C ILE A 193 4.46 16.50 -13.77
N ILE A 194 3.98 17.75 -13.75
CA ILE A 194 4.14 18.66 -12.61
C ILE A 194 3.38 18.08 -11.40
N ASN A 195 2.09 17.76 -11.56
CA ASN A 195 1.24 17.12 -10.55
C ASN A 195 0.17 16.27 -11.24
N TYR A 196 -0.29 15.22 -10.55
CA TYR A 196 -1.53 14.52 -10.87
C TYR A 196 -2.24 14.16 -9.57
N ASP A 197 -3.57 14.14 -9.60
CA ASP A 197 -4.41 13.74 -8.47
C ASP A 197 -5.53 12.85 -9.01
N VAL A 198 -5.46 11.57 -8.68
CA VAL A 198 -6.50 10.59 -9.01
C VAL A 198 -7.27 10.30 -7.74
N ARG A 199 -8.53 10.74 -7.70
CA ARG A 199 -9.45 10.47 -6.59
C ARG A 199 -10.46 9.41 -7.00
N LEU A 200 -10.49 8.34 -6.24
CA LEU A 200 -11.44 7.25 -6.39
C LEU A 200 -12.33 7.23 -5.15
N SER A 201 -13.64 7.15 -5.34
CA SER A 201 -14.61 7.05 -4.25
C SER A 201 -15.49 5.83 -4.49
N PHE A 202 -15.54 4.94 -3.50
CA PHE A 202 -16.30 3.70 -3.54
C PHE A 202 -17.11 3.61 -2.26
N ASP A 203 -18.42 3.84 -2.35
CA ASP A 203 -19.33 3.89 -1.19
C ASP A 203 -18.80 4.82 -0.08
N ASN A 204 -18.28 4.23 1.01
CA ASN A 204 -17.73 4.92 2.18
C ASN A 204 -16.20 5.07 2.17
N ASN A 205 -15.54 4.58 1.13
CA ASN A 205 -14.09 4.59 0.99
C ASN A 205 -13.62 5.63 -0.01
N LYS A 206 -12.52 6.32 0.31
CA LYS A 206 -11.89 7.28 -0.60
C LYS A 206 -10.41 6.96 -0.73
N ILE A 207 -9.92 6.98 -1.96
CA ILE A 207 -8.50 6.76 -2.26
C ILE A 207 -8.04 7.93 -3.12
N SER A 208 -7.01 8.64 -2.67
CA SER A 208 -6.39 9.73 -3.42
C SER A 208 -4.96 9.34 -3.76
N ILE A 209 -4.61 9.34 -5.04
CA ILE A 209 -3.28 8.95 -5.53
C ILE A 209 -2.68 10.16 -6.21
N ASN A 210 -1.54 10.59 -5.69
CA ASN A 210 -0.75 11.69 -6.24
C ASN A 210 0.66 11.19 -6.60
N LYS A 211 1.47 12.03 -7.25
CA LYS A 211 2.87 11.76 -7.63
C LYS A 211 3.72 11.28 -6.46
N ASN A 212 3.52 11.88 -5.29
CA ASN A 212 4.38 11.64 -4.14
C ASN A 212 3.68 10.88 -3.01
N TYR A 213 2.36 10.72 -3.05
CA TYR A 213 1.63 10.07 -1.96
C TYR A 213 0.42 9.27 -2.43
N ILE A 214 -0.02 8.37 -1.55
CA ILE A 214 -1.32 7.72 -1.63
C ILE A 214 -2.00 7.91 -0.29
N GLU A 215 -3.27 8.26 -0.33
CA GLU A 215 -4.11 8.48 0.84
C GLU A 215 -5.34 7.58 0.76
N PHE A 216 -5.66 6.94 1.88
CA PHE A 216 -6.81 6.06 2.07
C PHE A 216 -7.67 6.61 3.18
N TYR A 217 -8.97 6.57 2.98
CA TYR A 217 -9.99 6.83 3.97
C TYR A 217 -10.99 5.69 3.96
N SER A 218 -11.35 5.21 5.15
CA SER A 218 -12.37 4.19 5.35
C SER A 218 -13.05 4.35 6.70
N LEU A 219 -14.29 3.88 6.79
CA LEU A 219 -15.02 3.72 8.06
C LEU A 219 -14.74 2.38 8.74
N THR A 220 -14.00 1.46 8.09
CA THR A 220 -13.70 0.15 8.68
C THR A 220 -12.19 -0.14 8.69
N LEU A 221 -11.73 -0.67 9.83
CA LEU A 221 -10.34 -1.07 10.01
C LEU A 221 -9.92 -2.17 9.02
N SER A 222 -10.83 -3.11 8.75
CA SER A 222 -10.55 -4.23 7.84
C SER A 222 -10.28 -3.72 6.43
N GLU A 223 -11.11 -2.81 5.92
CA GLU A 223 -10.93 -2.27 4.57
C GLU A 223 -9.68 -1.40 4.48
N ILE A 224 -9.35 -0.62 5.51
CA ILE A 224 -8.14 0.19 5.47
C ILE A 224 -6.87 -0.66 5.57
N ASN A 225 -6.87 -1.73 6.38
CA ASN A 225 -5.75 -2.67 6.43
C ASN A 225 -5.61 -3.41 5.11
N GLU A 226 -6.73 -3.85 4.51
CA GLU A 226 -6.72 -4.51 3.21
C GLU A 226 -6.19 -3.55 2.15
N GLN A 227 -6.73 -2.34 2.02
CA GLN A 227 -6.28 -1.35 1.04
C GLN A 227 -4.83 -0.92 1.27
N ALA A 228 -4.44 -0.58 2.50
CA ALA A 228 -3.06 -0.21 2.80
C ALA A 228 -2.10 -1.36 2.46
N LYS A 229 -2.46 -2.61 2.79
CA LYS A 229 -1.70 -3.80 2.40
C LYS A 229 -1.64 -3.98 0.90
N ASP A 230 -2.77 -3.85 0.22
CA ASP A 230 -2.89 -4.09 -1.21
C ASP A 230 -2.13 -3.06 -2.02
N TYR A 231 -2.10 -1.82 -1.54
CA TYR A 231 -1.37 -0.75 -2.17
C TYR A 231 0.10 -0.70 -1.75
N LEU A 232 0.44 -0.89 -0.48
CA LEU A 232 1.84 -1.03 -0.08
C LEU A 232 2.45 -2.20 -0.80
N SER A 233 1.85 -3.38 -0.68
CA SER A 233 2.38 -4.56 -1.34
C SER A 233 2.27 -4.47 -2.86
N LEU A 234 1.53 -3.55 -3.47
CA LEU A 234 1.28 -3.50 -4.91
C LEU A 234 0.52 -4.73 -5.46
N SER A 235 -0.42 -5.30 -4.69
CA SER A 235 -1.34 -6.37 -5.17
C SER A 235 -2.61 -5.81 -5.76
N TYR A 236 -3.01 -4.62 -5.34
CA TYR A 236 -4.21 -3.98 -5.85
C TYR A 236 -4.08 -3.72 -7.36
N ASN A 237 -5.07 -4.16 -8.14
CA ASN A 237 -5.19 -3.74 -9.53
C ASN A 237 -6.31 -2.69 -9.64
N PRO A 238 -6.00 -1.39 -9.58
CA PRO A 238 -7.02 -0.33 -9.59
C PRO A 238 -7.84 -0.29 -10.88
N ILE A 239 -7.27 -0.76 -12.00
CA ILE A 239 -7.89 -0.68 -13.32
C ILE A 239 -8.96 -1.76 -13.54
N LYS A 240 -8.85 -2.91 -12.84
CA LYS A 240 -9.82 -4.00 -12.97
C LYS A 240 -11.19 -3.59 -12.42
N ASN A 241 -11.22 -2.95 -11.25
CA ASN A 241 -12.48 -2.54 -10.62
C ASN A 241 -13.09 -1.31 -11.29
N LEU A 242 -12.27 -0.38 -11.79
CA LEU A 242 -12.76 0.75 -12.59
C LEU A 242 -13.45 0.31 -13.90
N LYS A 243 -12.93 -0.73 -14.55
CA LYS A 243 -13.56 -1.29 -15.76
C LYS A 243 -14.83 -2.08 -15.44
N GLU A 244 -14.85 -2.83 -14.34
CA GLU A 244 -16.02 -3.61 -13.92
C GLU A 244 -17.17 -2.73 -13.41
N GLN A 245 -16.89 -1.56 -12.82
CA GLN A 245 -17.93 -0.61 -12.42
C GLN A 245 -18.36 0.35 -13.55
N GLY A 246 -17.44 0.74 -14.44
CA GLY A 246 -17.77 1.56 -15.62
C GLY A 246 -18.60 0.82 -16.68
N SER A 247 -18.67 -0.51 -16.63
CA SER A 247 -19.51 -1.34 -17.53
C SER A 247 -20.84 -1.77 -16.91
N SER A 248 -21.15 -1.31 -15.68
CA SER A 248 -22.46 -1.51 -15.03
C SER A 248 -23.40 -0.31 -15.20
N ASN A 249 -22.95 0.79 -15.82
CA ASN A 249 -23.72 2.04 -15.99
C ASN A 249 -23.98 2.40 -17.47
N TYR A 250 -23.96 1.42 -18.38
CA TYR A 250 -24.41 1.58 -19.77
C TYR A 250 -25.15 0.34 -20.26
#